data_AF-A0AAD1ADG2-F1
#
_entry.id   AF-A0AAD1ADG2-F1
#
_cell.length_a   1.000
_cell.length_b   1.000
_cell.length_c   1.000
_cell.angle_alpha   90.00
_cell.angle_beta   90.00
_cell.angle_gamma   90.00
#
_symmetry.space_group_name_H-M   'P 1'
#
loop_
_entity.id
_entity.type
_entity.pdbx_description
1 polymer ?
#
loop_
_entity_poly.entity_id
_entity_poly.type
_entity_poly.pdbx_seq_one_letter_code
_entity_poly.pdbx_strand_id
1 'polypeptide(L)'
;MTDEERAILDELGRWAERVAEGGWSIDAMTTPLHDVAGDYTAWRFADGVLTFELVDVMGKGVSAALVAAAIHSAFQARPSLPPADAVTAVNHVRYRAGGATRSRQWRFRLRGCGARADPAAPLRWIN
;
A
#
# COMPACT_ATOMS: atom_id res chain seq x y z
N MET A 1 10.78 3.51 25.57
CA MET A 1 10.93 4.29 24.35
C MET A 1 12.12 5.21 24.55
N THR A 2 13.26 4.86 23.98
CA THR A 2 14.53 5.58 24.11
C THR A 2 14.52 6.82 23.21
N ASP A 3 15.43 7.76 23.47
CA ASP A 3 15.56 8.96 22.62
C ASP A 3 16.07 8.63 21.21
N GLU A 4 16.80 7.52 21.07
CA GLU A 4 17.21 6.96 19.79
C GLU A 4 16.01 6.43 18.99
N GLU A 5 15.10 5.69 19.64
CA GLU A 5 13.84 5.24 19.02
C GLU A 5 12.97 6.43 18.59
N ARG A 6 12.96 7.53 19.35
CA ARG A 6 12.25 8.77 18.96
C ARG A 6 12.89 9.47 17.77
N ALA A 7 14.21 9.55 17.70
CA ALA A 7 14.92 10.16 16.58
C ALA A 7 14.72 9.37 15.29
N ILE A 8 14.74 8.04 15.37
CA ILE A 8 14.43 7.16 14.24
C ILE A 8 12.98 7.39 13.80
N LEU A 9 12.02 7.46 14.72
CA LEU A 9 10.61 7.71 14.37
C LEU A 9 10.38 9.10 13.75
N ASP A 10 11.10 10.13 14.20
CA ASP A 10 11.05 11.48 13.62
C ASP A 10 11.64 11.51 12.21
N GLU A 11 12.81 10.89 12.03
CA GLU A 11 13.43 10.75 10.71
C GLU A 11 12.54 9.94 9.76
N LEU A 12 12.04 8.78 10.20
CA LEU A 12 11.08 7.95 9.49
C LEU A 12 9.78 8.69 9.14
N GLY A 13 9.30 9.57 10.03
CA GLY A 13 8.17 10.46 9.75
C GLY A 13 8.43 11.43 8.59
N ARG A 14 9.68 11.72 8.26
CA ARG A 14 10.07 12.52 7.07
C ARG A 14 10.13 11.70 5.79
N TRP A 15 10.24 10.37 5.91
CA TRP A 15 10.10 9.41 4.80
C TRP A 15 8.66 8.96 4.59
N ALA A 16 7.74 9.39 5.46
CA ALA A 16 6.32 9.18 5.23
C ALA A 16 5.87 10.05 4.06
N GLU A 17 5.36 9.41 3.02
CA GLU A 17 4.70 10.12 1.96
C GLU A 17 3.32 10.55 2.47
N ARG A 18 3.12 11.86 2.54
CA ARG A 18 1.88 12.49 2.97
C ARG A 18 1.17 13.09 1.76
N VAL A 19 -0.03 12.60 1.47
CA VAL A 19 -0.88 13.15 0.40
C VAL A 19 -2.21 13.60 0.98
N ALA A 20 -2.57 14.85 0.67
CA ALA A 20 -3.86 15.44 0.98
C ALA A 20 -4.64 15.66 -0.33
N GLU A 21 -5.42 14.67 -0.75
CA GLU A 21 -6.16 14.71 -2.03
C GLU A 21 -7.62 14.29 -1.83
N GLY A 22 -8.55 14.97 -2.50
CA GLY A 22 -9.95 14.55 -2.52
C GLY A 22 -10.66 14.57 -1.16
N GLY A 23 -10.16 15.35 -0.20
CA GLY A 23 -10.67 15.40 1.17
C GLY A 23 -10.11 14.33 2.10
N TRP A 24 -9.15 13.52 1.64
CA TRP A 24 -8.45 12.50 2.43
C TRP A 24 -7.06 12.98 2.84
N SER A 25 -6.59 12.52 3.99
CA SER A 25 -5.18 12.60 4.40
C SER A 25 -4.64 11.18 4.47
N ILE A 26 -3.57 10.90 3.75
CA ILE A 26 -2.91 9.60 3.73
C ILE A 26 -1.47 9.80 4.19
N ASP A 27 -1.07 9.02 5.17
CA ASP A 27 0.31 8.89 5.65
C ASP A 27 0.74 7.45 5.43
N ALA A 28 1.82 7.26 4.67
CA ALA A 28 2.32 5.93 4.36
C ALA A 28 3.84 5.88 4.44
N MET A 29 4.37 4.79 4.99
CA MET A 29 5.80 4.57 5.16
C MET A 29 6.13 3.11 4.90
N THR A 30 7.19 2.87 4.14
CA THR A 30 7.80 1.55 3.97
C THR A 30 9.26 1.63 4.38
N THR A 31 9.65 0.86 5.39
CA THR A 31 11.04 0.81 5.86
C THR A 31 11.68 -0.50 5.39
N PRO A 32 12.54 -0.49 4.36
CA PRO A 32 13.21 -1.70 3.93
C PRO A 32 14.27 -2.13 4.96
N LEU A 33 14.49 -3.44 5.09
CA LEU A 33 15.58 -3.99 5.92
C LEU A 33 16.97 -3.81 5.25
N HIS A 34 17.00 -3.66 3.92
CA HIS A 34 18.18 -3.48 3.08
C HIS A 34 17.91 -2.38 2.03
N ASP A 35 18.59 -2.40 0.88
CA ASP A 35 18.43 -1.37 -0.16
C ASP A 35 17.08 -1.43 -0.91
N VAL A 36 16.32 -2.53 -0.79
CA VAL A 36 15.06 -2.74 -1.49
C VAL A 36 14.01 -3.40 -0.60
N ALA A 37 12.74 -3.07 -0.82
CA ALA A 37 11.60 -3.61 -0.10
C ALA A 37 10.83 -4.62 -0.96
N GLY A 38 10.43 -5.75 -0.36
CA GLY A 38 9.37 -6.61 -0.90
C GLY A 38 7.96 -6.13 -0.53
N ASP A 39 7.88 -5.12 0.32
CA ASP A 39 6.64 -4.57 0.85
C ASP A 39 6.44 -3.19 0.24
N TYR A 40 5.21 -2.82 -0.09
CA TYR A 40 4.91 -1.47 -0.56
C TYR A 40 3.50 -1.03 -0.18
N THR A 41 3.32 0.29 -0.13
CA THR A 41 2.03 0.97 -0.05
C THR A 41 1.84 1.85 -1.26
N ALA A 42 0.65 1.83 -1.85
CA ALA A 42 0.29 2.71 -2.95
C ALA A 42 -1.17 3.17 -2.81
N TRP A 43 -1.48 4.33 -3.39
CA TRP A 43 -2.86 4.81 -3.45
C TRP A 43 -3.13 5.51 -4.77
N ARG A 44 -4.42 5.64 -5.08
CA ARG A 44 -4.93 6.41 -6.20
C ARG A 44 -6.24 7.06 -5.83
N PHE A 45 -6.38 8.35 -6.12
CA PHE A 45 -7.66 9.04 -6.09
C PHE A 45 -8.21 9.19 -7.50
N ALA A 46 -9.45 8.76 -7.73
CA ALA A 46 -10.14 8.96 -9.01
C ALA A 46 -11.65 8.93 -8.78
N ASP A 47 -12.38 9.86 -9.41
CA ASP A 47 -13.86 9.88 -9.39
C ASP A 47 -14.48 9.89 -7.97
N GLY A 48 -13.84 10.58 -7.02
CA GLY A 48 -14.29 10.60 -5.61
C GLY A 48 -14.01 9.31 -4.85
N VAL A 49 -13.23 8.41 -5.44
CA VAL A 49 -12.88 7.10 -4.90
C VAL A 49 -11.39 7.04 -4.60
N LEU A 50 -11.05 6.76 -3.35
CA LEU A 50 -9.69 6.41 -2.93
C LEU A 50 -9.52 4.90 -3.05
N THR A 51 -8.54 4.46 -3.82
CA THR A 51 -8.07 3.07 -3.84
C THR A 51 -6.74 3.00 -3.12
N PHE A 52 -6.60 2.09 -2.15
CA PHE A 52 -5.39 1.90 -1.36
C PHE A 52 -4.91 0.46 -1.49
N GLU A 53 -3.59 0.28 -1.58
CA GLU A 53 -2.91 -1.00 -1.71
C GLU A 53 -1.86 -1.16 -0.62
N LEU A 54 -1.86 -2.31 0.03
CA LEU A 54 -0.81 -2.75 0.94
C LEU A 54 -0.40 -4.17 0.55
N VAL A 55 0.88 -4.32 0.20
CA VAL A 55 1.45 -5.60 -0.24
C VAL A 55 2.65 -5.93 0.61
N ASP A 56 2.70 -7.19 1.07
CA ASP A 56 3.79 -7.81 1.81
C ASP A 56 4.21 -9.09 1.05
N VAL A 57 5.43 -9.10 0.51
CA VAL A 57 5.99 -10.26 -0.18
C VAL A 57 6.94 -10.99 0.77
N MET A 58 6.64 -12.25 1.07
CA MET A 58 7.52 -13.09 1.88
C MET A 58 8.92 -13.18 1.26
N GLY A 59 9.94 -12.94 2.08
CA GLY A 59 11.32 -12.84 1.64
C GLY A 59 11.86 -11.43 1.88
N LYS A 60 13.11 -11.19 1.48
CA LYS A 60 13.78 -9.88 1.57
C LYS A 60 14.73 -9.74 0.39
N GLY A 61 15.17 -8.51 0.13
CA GLY A 61 16.11 -8.21 -0.94
C GLY A 61 15.48 -8.24 -2.33
N VAL A 62 16.34 -8.33 -3.35
CA VAL A 62 15.99 -8.05 -4.75
C VAL A 62 14.89 -8.95 -5.30
N SER A 63 14.89 -10.25 -4.96
CA SER A 63 13.86 -11.18 -5.45
C SER A 63 12.47 -10.82 -4.94
N ALA A 64 12.34 -10.46 -3.66
CA ALA A 64 11.07 -10.00 -3.08
C ALA A 64 10.63 -8.66 -3.71
N ALA A 65 11.58 -7.74 -3.92
CA ALA A 65 11.31 -6.45 -4.56
C ALA A 65 10.83 -6.59 -6.02
N LEU A 66 11.39 -7.50 -6.80
CA LEU A 66 10.95 -7.77 -8.18
C LEU A 66 9.52 -8.32 -8.21
N VAL A 67 9.17 -9.21 -7.27
CA VAL A 67 7.80 -9.72 -7.13
C VAL A 67 6.85 -8.61 -6.72
N ALA A 68 7.25 -7.74 -5.77
CA ALA A 68 6.47 -6.59 -5.35
C ALA A 68 6.20 -5.61 -6.51
N ALA A 69 7.22 -5.32 -7.32
CA ALA A 69 7.09 -4.48 -8.51
C ALA A 69 6.15 -5.08 -9.57
N ALA A 70 6.22 -6.41 -9.78
CA ALA A 70 5.31 -7.10 -10.69
C ALA A 70 3.84 -7.06 -10.19
N ILE A 71 3.63 -7.24 -8.88
CA ILE A 71 2.31 -7.11 -8.25
C ILE A 71 1.79 -5.68 -8.42
N HIS A 72 2.61 -4.67 -8.13
CA HIS A 72 2.26 -3.27 -8.31
C HIS A 72 1.84 -2.97 -9.75
N SER A 73 2.65 -3.39 -10.75
CA SER A 73 2.30 -3.22 -12.16
C SER A 73 0.97 -3.89 -12.53
N ALA A 74 0.72 -5.10 -12.03
CA ALA A 74 -0.53 -5.82 -12.29
C ALA A 74 -1.75 -5.10 -11.68
N PHE A 75 -1.58 -4.48 -10.52
CA PHE A 75 -2.61 -3.66 -9.89
C PHE A 75 -2.86 -2.35 -10.66
N GLN A 76 -1.80 -1.70 -11.14
CA GLN A 76 -1.87 -0.47 -11.95
C GLN A 76 -2.54 -0.70 -13.31
N ALA A 77 -2.39 -1.89 -13.90
CA ALA A 77 -3.10 -2.27 -15.12
C ALA A 77 -4.62 -2.46 -14.92
N ARG A 78 -5.11 -2.50 -13.67
CA ARG A 78 -6.50 -2.83 -13.31
C ARG A 78 -7.06 -1.84 -12.27
N PRO A 79 -7.08 -0.53 -12.56
CA PRO A 79 -7.44 0.48 -11.57
C PRO A 79 -8.94 0.51 -11.25
N SER A 80 -9.79 0.10 -12.18
CA SER A 80 -11.26 0.15 -12.06
C SER A 80 -11.85 -1.10 -11.39
N LEU A 81 -11.13 -2.22 -11.36
CA LEU A 81 -11.64 -3.46 -10.80
C LEU A 81 -11.99 -3.32 -9.31
N PRO A 82 -13.11 -3.93 -8.86
CA PRO A 82 -13.40 -4.07 -7.44
C PRO A 82 -12.23 -4.74 -6.69
N PRO A 83 -12.02 -4.46 -5.39
CA PRO A 83 -10.85 -4.95 -4.68
C PRO A 83 -10.66 -6.47 -4.72
N ALA A 84 -11.72 -7.25 -4.48
CA ALA A 84 -11.66 -8.72 -4.51
C ALA A 84 -11.30 -9.25 -5.90
N ASP A 85 -11.88 -8.67 -6.95
CA ASP A 85 -11.60 -9.06 -8.34
C ASP A 85 -10.18 -8.70 -8.75
N ALA A 86 -9.69 -7.54 -8.31
CA ALA A 86 -8.32 -7.11 -8.54
C ALA A 86 -7.31 -8.06 -7.90
N VAL A 87 -7.50 -8.42 -6.62
CA VAL A 87 -6.63 -9.37 -5.91
C VAL A 87 -6.68 -10.74 -6.58
N THR A 88 -7.88 -11.21 -6.98
CA THR A 88 -8.05 -12.47 -7.70
C THR A 88 -7.30 -12.46 -9.04
N ALA A 89 -7.43 -11.38 -9.81
CA ALA A 89 -6.75 -11.22 -11.09
C ALA A 89 -5.21 -11.19 -10.94
N VAL A 90 -4.68 -10.51 -9.92
CA VAL A 90 -3.25 -10.49 -9.60
C VAL A 90 -2.75 -11.87 -9.20
N ASN A 91 -3.51 -12.59 -8.37
CA ASN A 91 -3.18 -13.96 -7.98
C ASN A 91 -3.09 -14.89 -9.20
N HIS A 92 -4.01 -14.77 -10.17
CA HIS A 92 -3.94 -15.57 -11.40
C HIS A 92 -2.68 -15.29 -12.25
N VAL A 93 -2.23 -14.04 -12.34
CA VAL A 93 -0.98 -13.70 -13.03
C VAL A 93 0.21 -14.35 -12.33
N ARG A 94 0.24 -14.32 -10.99
CA ARG A 94 1.29 -14.93 -10.16
C ARG A 94 1.41 -16.45 -10.38
N TYR A 95 0.28 -17.16 -10.40
CA TYR A 95 0.29 -18.61 -10.63
C TYR A 95 0.74 -18.99 -12.04
N ARG A 96 0.40 -18.18 -13.07
CA ARG A 96 0.86 -18.43 -14.46
C ARG A 96 2.35 -18.16 -14.66
N ALA A 97 2.93 -17.25 -13.88
CA ALA A 97 4.35 -16.90 -13.96
C ALA A 97 5.28 -17.83 -13.14
N GLY A 98 4.75 -18.89 -12.50
CA GLY A 98 5.56 -19.90 -11.80
C GLY A 98 6.13 -19.48 -10.43
N GLY A 99 5.67 -18.38 -9.83
CA GLY A 99 6.21 -17.84 -8.58
C GLY A 99 5.63 -18.47 -7.31
N ALA A 100 6.37 -19.38 -6.65
CA ALA A 100 5.97 -20.07 -5.41
C ALA A 100 6.09 -19.23 -4.12
N THR A 101 6.58 -18.00 -4.19
CA THR A 101 6.69 -17.13 -3.01
C THR A 101 5.27 -16.83 -2.48
N ARG A 102 5.07 -16.74 -1.17
CA ARG A 102 3.78 -16.33 -0.58
C ARG A 102 3.75 -14.81 -0.45
N SER A 103 2.59 -14.18 -0.64
CA SER A 103 2.42 -12.74 -0.39
C SER A 103 1.08 -12.48 0.27
N ARG A 104 1.02 -11.48 1.15
CA ARG A 104 -0.23 -10.88 1.63
C ARG A 104 -0.53 -9.64 0.82
N GLN A 105 -1.75 -9.54 0.31
CA GLN A 105 -2.17 -8.45 -0.55
C GLN A 105 -3.51 -7.96 -0.08
N TRP A 106 -3.61 -6.65 0.09
CA TRP A 106 -4.84 -5.99 0.48
C TRP A 106 -5.06 -4.82 -0.47
N ARG A 107 -6.25 -4.77 -1.05
CA ARG A 107 -6.72 -3.58 -1.77
C ARG A 107 -8.00 -3.14 -1.10
N PHE A 108 -8.12 -1.83 -0.89
CA PHE A 108 -9.28 -1.20 -0.30
C PHE A 108 -9.80 -0.14 -1.24
N ARG A 109 -11.11 0.09 -1.23
CA ARG A 109 -11.75 1.15 -1.99
C ARG A 109 -12.68 1.92 -1.06
N LEU A 110 -12.37 3.19 -0.84
CA LEU A 110 -13.13 4.09 0.02
C LEU A 110 -13.80 5.14 -0.86
N ARG A 111 -15.08 5.43 -0.59
CA ARG A 111 -15.78 6.58 -1.19
C ARG A 111 -15.85 7.68 -0.16
N GLY A 112 -15.46 8.90 -0.58
CA GLY A 112 -15.59 10.07 0.28
C GLY A 112 -17.07 10.40 0.50
N CYS A 113 -17.48 10.55 1.76
CA CYS A 113 -18.62 11.39 2.09
C CYS A 113 -18.04 12.78 2.36
N GLY A 114 -18.53 13.83 1.71
CA GLY A 114 -17.89 15.15 1.59
C GLY A 114 -17.71 15.97 2.86
N ALA A 115 -17.10 15.40 3.91
CA ALA A 115 -16.65 16.11 5.09
C ALA A 115 -15.12 16.11 5.10
N ARG A 116 -14.55 17.31 5.19
CA ARG A 116 -13.13 17.61 5.36
C ARG A 116 -12.55 16.63 6.41
N ALA A 117 -11.65 15.72 6.00
CA ALA A 117 -11.02 14.81 6.95
C ALA A 117 -10.23 15.65 7.97
N ASP A 118 -10.64 15.57 9.23
CA ASP A 118 -9.84 16.03 10.33
C ASP A 118 -8.60 15.13 10.41
N PRO A 119 -7.37 15.65 10.20
CA PRO A 119 -6.16 14.85 10.27
C PRO A 119 -5.90 14.25 11.67
N ALA A 120 -6.63 14.70 12.70
CA ALA A 120 -6.59 14.14 14.04
C ALA A 120 -7.67 13.07 14.32
N ALA A 121 -8.58 12.80 13.37
CA ALA A 121 -9.64 11.82 13.58
C ALA A 121 -9.07 10.38 13.48
N PRO A 122 -9.30 9.53 14.50
CA PRO A 122 -8.81 8.16 14.48
C PRO A 122 -9.48 7.36 13.34
N LEU A 123 -8.66 6.70 12.52
CA LEU A 123 -9.11 5.82 11.45
C LEU A 123 -10.08 4.77 12.00
N ARG A 124 -11.34 4.80 11.55
CA ARG A 124 -12.34 3.77 11.85
C ARG A 124 -12.43 2.80 10.69
N TRP A 125 -12.08 1.55 10.97
CA TRP A 125 -12.26 0.40 10.09
C TRP A 125 -13.75 0.10 9.92
N ILE A 126 -14.20 -0.12 8.69
CA ILE A 126 -15.49 -0.72 8.39
C ILE A 126 -15.18 -2.05 7.69
N ASN A 127 -15.66 -3.15 8.28
CA ASN A 127 -15.61 -4.50 7.70
C ASN A 127 -16.48 -4.58 6.44
#